data_AF-A0A0M4D461-F1
#
_entry.id   AF-A0A0M4D461-F1
#
_cell.length_a   1.000
_cell.length_b   1.000
_cell.length_c   1.000
_cell.angle_alpha   90.00
_cell.angle_beta   90.00
_cell.angle_gamma   90.00
#
_symmetry.space_group_name_H-M   'P 1'
#
loop_
_entity.id
_entity.type
_entity.pdbx_description
1 polymer ?
#
loop_
_entity_poly.entity_id
_entity_poly.type
_entity_poly.pdbx_seq_one_letter_code
_entity_poly.pdbx_strand_id
1 'polypeptide(L)'
;MPRRPDIPSLFVSHFTVDKAAPFYRHLNRLEVEIGREDYRHLKRVELLDETPPEETFAAMEEITERVLDTTQNNYNRQLLFRRGIRVYLDVPRYTVYYRLPDRALRFIPLWRQKVLRQFFGAVPTSSSDWIACDRRLEGFECRFEADGSGGVLLLRRRGGIDPGTALLTATHGPYDPHTLEVALYFLRAGKGDAAAINLGFSGREPLTDENLEILKGWGVPLNPSNIDVIYPYVDGQGHPYCYKMEEGFRRYAALLGLSSPQLIIDIHGCVGTRTDDYRLVVGLGGFPPYPRTDDLGRMVERGGVLHLTPRPLLRRGLGILRDLSTEIYLQYCEEPHRGCHLFLLGGLQLIGRVIDPRTEVASLLPGEERTFLPSDNIRWLPGAGGNARQRIEAGKLCSDALCLHVEIPTAMRRRIALRLQEAMITDSLESSTL
;
A
#
# COMPACT_ATOMS: atom_id res chain seq x y z
N MET A 1 32.70 -5.24 18.27
CA MET A 1 31.47 -4.72 17.64
C MET A 1 30.56 -5.90 17.33
N PRO A 2 29.27 -5.89 17.70
CA PRO A 2 28.37 -6.96 17.32
C PRO A 2 28.30 -7.05 15.79
N ARG A 3 28.40 -8.27 15.24
CA ARG A 3 28.20 -8.53 13.80
C ARG A 3 26.81 -8.01 13.43
N ARG A 4 26.72 -7.18 12.37
CA ARG A 4 25.43 -6.84 11.76
C ARG A 4 24.72 -8.15 11.40
N PRO A 5 23.39 -8.26 11.62
CA PRO A 5 22.64 -9.40 11.08
C PRO A 5 22.86 -9.48 9.57
N ASP A 6 23.02 -10.68 9.03
CA ASP A 6 23.11 -10.93 7.59
C ASP A 6 21.72 -10.70 6.96
N ILE A 7 21.38 -9.43 6.75
CA ILE A 7 20.19 -9.03 6.04
C ILE A 7 20.47 -9.23 4.54
N PRO A 8 19.67 -10.06 3.82
CA PRO A 8 19.88 -10.22 2.39
C PRO A 8 19.78 -8.89 1.65
N SER A 9 20.66 -8.69 0.66
CA SER A 9 20.70 -7.46 -0.14
C SER A 9 19.38 -7.13 -0.82
N LEU A 10 18.54 -8.14 -1.06
CA LEU A 10 17.22 -7.97 -1.66
C LEU A 10 16.22 -7.21 -0.77
N PHE A 11 16.51 -7.08 0.53
CA PHE A 11 15.70 -6.32 1.49
C PHE A 11 16.34 -4.96 1.85
N VAL A 12 17.54 -4.67 1.34
CA VAL A 12 18.33 -3.48 1.71
C VAL A 12 18.44 -2.51 0.53
N SER A 13 17.56 -1.51 0.52
CA SER A 13 17.52 -0.49 -0.53
C SER A 13 18.73 0.42 -0.59
N HIS A 14 19.55 0.23 -1.62
CA HIS A 14 20.63 1.12 -2.02
C HIS A 14 20.40 1.75 -3.40
N PHE A 15 19.23 2.38 -3.61
CA PHE A 15 18.95 3.08 -4.85
C PHE A 15 19.90 4.28 -5.04
N THR A 16 20.72 4.25 -6.08
CA THR A 16 21.65 5.35 -6.41
C THR A 16 21.19 6.01 -7.71
N VAL A 17 20.74 7.26 -7.61
CA VAL A 17 20.38 8.07 -8.80
C VAL A 17 21.64 8.67 -9.39
N ASP A 18 21.75 8.61 -10.71
CA ASP A 18 22.73 9.39 -11.46
C ASP A 18 22.43 10.89 -11.31
N LYS A 19 23.30 11.58 -10.56
CA LYS A 19 23.20 13.01 -10.25
C LYS A 19 23.36 13.89 -11.49
N ALA A 20 24.00 13.39 -12.55
CA ALA A 20 24.23 14.11 -13.79
C ALA A 20 23.00 14.11 -14.72
N ALA A 21 22.00 13.27 -14.42
CA ALA A 21 20.80 13.11 -15.23
C ALA A 21 19.52 13.43 -14.42
N PRO A 22 19.40 14.61 -13.78
CA PRO A 22 18.33 14.93 -12.82
C PRO A 22 16.91 14.88 -13.39
N PHE A 23 16.73 14.67 -14.70
CA PHE A 23 15.41 14.63 -15.36
C PHE A 23 15.25 13.54 -16.43
N TYR A 24 16.28 12.74 -16.75
CA TYR A 24 16.24 11.82 -17.90
C TYR A 24 15.79 10.40 -17.58
N ARG A 25 15.93 9.94 -16.33
CA ARG A 25 15.53 8.59 -15.91
C ARG A 25 15.07 8.62 -14.46
N HIS A 26 13.76 8.50 -14.25
CA HIS A 26 13.20 8.33 -12.91
C HIS A 26 12.19 7.20 -12.92
N LEU A 27 12.54 6.07 -12.29
CA LEU A 27 11.71 4.98 -11.74
C LEU A 27 10.17 4.98 -11.90
N ASN A 28 9.50 6.10 -11.64
CA ASN A 28 8.04 6.19 -11.66
C ASN A 28 7.53 6.60 -13.06
N ARG A 29 8.39 7.23 -13.87
CA ARG A 29 8.16 7.51 -15.30
C ARG A 29 7.96 6.21 -16.06
N LEU A 30 8.76 5.16 -15.80
CA LEU A 30 8.56 3.85 -16.43
C LEU A 30 7.23 3.19 -16.04
N GLU A 31 6.75 3.35 -14.81
CA GLU A 31 5.46 2.75 -14.40
C GLU A 31 4.25 3.46 -15.00
N VAL A 32 4.30 4.79 -15.05
CA VAL A 32 3.27 5.62 -15.69
C VAL A 32 3.32 5.47 -17.22
N GLU A 33 4.51 5.36 -17.81
CA GLU A 33 4.70 5.14 -19.25
C GLU A 33 4.28 3.71 -19.68
N ILE A 34 4.56 2.69 -18.86
CA ILE A 34 4.12 1.30 -19.12
C ILE A 34 2.60 1.15 -18.95
N GLY A 35 2.03 1.71 -17.87
CA GLY A 35 0.60 1.57 -17.55
C GLY A 35 -0.33 2.56 -18.25
N ARG A 36 0.21 3.65 -18.81
CA ARG A 36 -0.54 4.80 -19.35
C ARG A 36 -1.61 5.30 -18.38
N GLU A 37 -1.30 5.35 -17.09
CA GLU A 37 -2.22 5.75 -16.04
C GLU A 37 -2.23 7.28 -15.89
N ASP A 38 -3.42 7.91 -15.93
CA ASP A 38 -3.56 9.35 -15.75
C ASP A 38 -3.72 9.71 -14.27
N TYR A 39 -2.62 10.11 -13.64
CA TYR A 39 -2.57 10.55 -12.25
C TYR A 39 -2.59 12.07 -12.07
N ARG A 40 -2.88 12.85 -13.13
CA ARG A 40 -2.77 14.33 -13.11
C ARG A 40 -3.65 14.98 -12.05
N HIS A 41 -4.74 14.31 -11.71
CA HIS A 41 -5.75 14.77 -10.78
C HIS A 41 -5.52 14.34 -9.32
N LEU A 42 -4.40 13.64 -9.05
CA LEU A 42 -4.00 13.26 -7.70
C LEU A 42 -3.31 14.45 -7.01
N LYS A 43 -2.06 14.74 -7.32
CA LYS A 43 -1.31 15.82 -6.63
C LYS A 43 -1.49 17.17 -7.31
N ARG A 44 -1.64 18.21 -6.49
CA ARG A 44 -1.40 19.58 -6.91
C ARG A 44 -0.14 20.09 -6.24
N VAL A 45 0.76 20.64 -7.04
CA VAL A 45 1.98 21.30 -6.56
C VAL A 45 1.82 22.79 -6.77
N GLU A 46 2.19 23.56 -5.77
CA GLU A 46 2.09 25.03 -5.79
C GLU A 46 3.41 25.62 -5.32
N LEU A 47 3.90 26.64 -6.03
CA LEU A 47 4.88 27.58 -5.53
C LEU A 47 4.11 28.68 -4.79
N LEU A 48 4.47 28.93 -3.54
CA LEU A 48 3.82 29.95 -2.74
C LEU A 48 4.42 31.31 -3.08
N ASP A 49 3.55 32.29 -3.37
CA ASP A 49 3.96 33.67 -3.67
C ASP A 49 4.72 34.30 -2.50
N GLU A 50 4.30 33.98 -1.27
CA GLU A 50 4.97 34.36 -0.03
C GLU A 50 5.29 33.10 0.79
N THR A 51 6.49 33.08 1.37
CA THR A 51 6.89 31.99 2.28
C THR A 51 6.10 32.12 3.58
N PRO A 52 5.44 31.05 4.06
CA PRO A 52 4.73 31.09 5.34
C PRO A 52 5.66 31.57 6.46
N PRO A 53 5.14 32.36 7.43
CA PRO A 53 5.95 32.84 8.53
C PRO A 53 6.36 31.67 9.45
N GLU A 54 7.42 31.87 10.25
CA GLU A 54 8.02 30.82 11.08
C GLU A 54 7.02 30.17 12.04
N GLU A 55 6.09 30.95 12.58
CA GLU A 55 5.03 30.47 13.46
C GLU A 55 4.13 29.43 12.77
N THR A 56 3.94 29.57 11.46
CA THR A 56 3.16 28.61 10.67
C THR A 56 3.92 27.30 10.49
N PHE A 57 5.23 27.35 10.24
CA PHE A 57 6.07 26.15 10.17
C PHE A 57 6.26 25.47 11.53
N ALA A 58 6.36 26.26 12.61
CA ALA A 58 6.47 25.74 13.98
C ALA A 58 5.21 24.98 14.44
N ALA A 59 4.05 25.28 13.84
CA ALA A 59 2.81 24.55 14.07
C ALA A 59 2.68 23.25 13.24
N MET A 60 3.60 23.01 12.30
CA MET A 60 3.67 21.78 11.50
C MET A 60 4.67 20.79 12.10
N GLU A 61 4.51 19.51 11.75
CA GLU A 61 5.52 18.52 12.06
C GLU A 61 6.69 18.66 11.08
N GLU A 62 7.91 18.93 11.56
CA GLU A 62 9.08 18.83 10.70
C GLU A 62 9.43 17.34 10.51
N ILE A 63 9.38 16.88 9.27
CA ILE A 63 9.59 15.48 8.92
C ILE A 63 10.89 15.27 8.14
N THR A 64 11.76 16.29 8.07
CA THR A 64 12.99 16.26 7.26
C THR A 64 13.87 15.06 7.59
N GLU A 65 14.28 14.90 8.85
CA GLU A 65 15.14 13.77 9.27
C GLU A 65 14.45 12.44 9.02
N ARG A 66 13.17 12.34 9.39
CA ARG A 66 12.33 11.16 9.17
C ARG A 66 12.33 10.74 7.70
N VAL A 67 12.19 11.70 6.79
CA VAL A 67 12.24 11.49 5.33
C VAL A 67 13.64 11.14 4.87
N LEU A 68 14.67 11.80 5.40
CA LEU A 68 16.05 11.51 5.02
C LEU A 68 16.45 10.10 5.40
N ASP A 69 16.07 9.61 6.57
CA ASP A 69 16.40 8.26 7.02
C ASP A 69 15.69 7.18 6.22
N THR A 70 14.48 7.48 5.74
CA THR A 70 13.58 6.50 5.15
C THR A 70 13.48 6.57 3.63
N THR A 71 13.86 7.70 3.02
CA THR A 71 13.75 7.86 1.58
C THR A 71 14.75 6.95 0.87
N GLN A 72 14.21 6.10 0.00
CA GLN A 72 15.00 5.34 -0.95
C GLN A 72 15.56 6.24 -2.05
N ASN A 73 15.07 7.49 -2.20
CA ASN A 73 15.52 8.41 -3.24
C ASN A 73 16.79 9.17 -2.79
N ASN A 74 17.97 8.59 -3.02
CA ASN A 74 19.24 9.23 -2.69
C ASN A 74 19.46 10.58 -3.41
N TYR A 75 18.82 10.82 -4.56
CA TYR A 75 18.82 12.15 -5.19
C TYR A 75 18.09 13.16 -4.31
N ASN A 76 16.84 12.88 -3.92
CA ASN A 76 16.08 13.75 -3.04
C ASN A 76 16.79 13.93 -1.70
N ARG A 77 17.29 12.85 -1.10
CA ARG A 77 18.05 12.92 0.16
C ARG A 77 19.18 13.93 0.05
N GLN A 78 20.06 13.77 -0.93
CA GLN A 78 21.20 14.66 -1.10
C GLN A 78 20.80 16.06 -1.56
N LEU A 79 19.70 16.19 -2.29
CA LEU A 79 19.19 17.47 -2.72
C LEU A 79 18.62 18.26 -1.55
N LEU A 80 17.82 17.62 -0.69
CA LEU A 80 17.31 18.20 0.55
C LEU A 80 18.48 18.72 1.41
N PHE A 81 19.51 17.89 1.63
CA PHE A 81 20.73 18.29 2.33
C PHE A 81 21.46 19.46 1.64
N ARG A 82 21.79 19.33 0.35
CA ARG A 82 22.62 20.34 -0.37
C ARG A 82 21.94 21.69 -0.54
N ARG A 83 20.61 21.69 -0.66
CA ARG A 83 19.82 22.91 -0.86
C ARG A 83 19.23 23.45 0.44
N GLY A 84 19.54 22.83 1.59
CA GLY A 84 18.99 23.23 2.89
C GLY A 84 17.46 23.18 2.92
N ILE A 85 16.86 22.23 2.21
CA ILE A 85 15.41 22.13 2.11
C ILE A 85 14.89 21.37 3.31
N ARG A 86 13.96 21.99 4.04
CA ARG A 86 13.26 21.36 5.16
C ARG A 86 11.87 20.95 4.71
N VAL A 87 11.43 19.79 5.20
CA VAL A 87 10.13 19.20 4.85
C VAL A 87 9.24 19.25 6.08
N TYR A 88 8.06 19.84 5.91
CA TYR A 88 7.06 19.98 6.96
C TYR A 88 5.75 19.30 6.54
N LEU A 89 5.06 18.71 7.50
CA LEU A 89 3.75 18.11 7.33
C LEU A 89 2.72 18.89 8.15
N ASP A 90 1.79 19.55 7.46
CA ASP A 90 0.52 19.97 8.06
C ASP A 90 -0.32 18.70 8.27
N VAL A 91 -0.16 18.10 9.46
CA VAL A 91 -0.79 16.81 9.82
C VAL A 91 -2.31 16.86 9.63
N PRO A 92 -3.06 17.84 10.18
CA PRO A 92 -4.51 17.87 10.03
C PRO A 92 -4.99 17.87 8.57
N ARG A 93 -4.30 18.59 7.67
CA ARG A 93 -4.68 18.68 6.25
C ARG A 93 -3.98 17.65 5.37
N TYR A 94 -3.00 16.94 5.92
CA TYR A 94 -2.07 16.09 5.19
C TYR A 94 -1.37 16.81 4.04
N THR A 95 -0.97 18.05 4.25
CA THR A 95 -0.31 18.87 3.22
C THR A 95 1.19 18.94 3.50
N VAL A 96 2.00 18.61 2.50
CA VAL A 96 3.46 18.60 2.64
C VAL A 96 4.03 19.92 2.12
N TYR A 97 4.85 20.57 2.93
CA TYR A 97 5.56 21.79 2.58
C TYR A 97 7.05 21.51 2.43
N TYR A 98 7.63 22.07 1.38
CA TYR A 98 9.07 22.10 1.19
C TYR A 98 9.50 23.54 1.35
N ARG A 99 10.25 23.78 2.42
CA ARG A 99 10.83 25.09 2.70
C ARG A 99 12.24 25.12 2.13
N LEU A 100 12.43 25.89 1.07
CA LEU A 100 13.72 26.22 0.51
C LEU A 100 14.22 27.54 1.15
N PRO A 101 15.50 27.91 0.98
CA PRO A 101 16.03 29.15 1.57
C PRO A 101 15.31 30.42 1.14
N ASP A 102 14.79 30.47 -0.08
CA ASP A 102 14.22 31.66 -0.72
C ASP A 102 12.74 31.52 -1.09
N ARG A 103 12.14 30.33 -0.91
CA ARG A 103 10.77 30.04 -1.35
C ARG A 103 10.17 28.84 -0.62
N ALA A 104 8.86 28.68 -0.72
CA ALA A 104 8.17 27.50 -0.22
C ALA A 104 7.31 26.85 -1.30
N LEU A 105 7.28 25.53 -1.31
CA LEU A 105 6.40 24.72 -2.14
C LEU A 105 5.37 24.02 -1.27
N ARG A 106 4.18 23.84 -1.81
CA ARG A 106 3.08 23.14 -1.17
C ARG A 106 2.58 22.00 -2.05
N PHE A 107 2.47 20.81 -1.46
CA PHE A 107 1.97 19.60 -2.09
C PHE A 107 0.64 19.22 -1.45
N ILE A 108 -0.42 19.28 -2.25
CA ILE A 108 -1.79 19.05 -1.78
C ILE A 108 -2.28 17.70 -2.30
N PRO A 109 -2.74 16.81 -1.41
CA PRO A 109 -3.24 15.51 -1.82
C PRO A 109 -4.71 15.55 -2.27
N LEU A 110 -4.99 16.03 -3.48
CA LEU A 110 -6.39 16.27 -3.92
C LEU A 110 -7.25 15.00 -3.90
N TRP A 111 -6.68 13.83 -4.16
CA TRP A 111 -7.38 12.56 -4.12
C TRP A 111 -7.80 12.14 -2.71
N ARG A 112 -6.95 12.36 -1.68
CA ARG A 112 -7.37 12.26 -0.27
C ARG A 112 -8.60 13.09 -0.02
N GLN A 113 -8.53 14.35 -0.44
CA GLN A 113 -9.60 15.30 -0.20
C GLN A 113 -10.88 14.90 -0.92
N LYS A 114 -10.78 14.38 -2.16
CA LYS A 114 -11.91 13.86 -2.92
C LYS A 114 -12.58 12.70 -2.20
N VAL A 115 -11.82 11.69 -1.78
CA VAL A 115 -12.35 10.52 -1.05
C VAL A 115 -13.01 10.95 0.26
N LEU A 116 -12.32 11.74 1.08
CA LEU A 116 -12.90 12.16 2.36
C LEU A 116 -14.16 13.02 2.17
N ARG A 117 -14.21 13.92 1.17
CA ARG A 117 -15.43 14.66 0.84
C ARG A 117 -16.58 13.76 0.40
N GLN A 118 -16.31 12.63 -0.25
CA GLN A 118 -17.37 11.68 -0.62
C GLN A 118 -18.03 11.03 0.60
N PHE A 119 -17.29 10.81 1.68
CA PHE A 119 -17.81 10.22 2.93
C PHE A 119 -18.35 11.25 3.92
N PHE A 120 -17.67 12.40 4.07
CA PHE A 120 -17.96 13.37 5.13
C PHE A 120 -18.53 14.70 4.62
N GLY A 121 -18.65 14.90 3.30
CA GLY A 121 -19.03 16.19 2.69
C GLY A 121 -17.94 17.27 2.75
N ALA A 122 -16.97 17.12 3.64
CA ALA A 122 -15.80 17.98 3.81
C ALA A 122 -14.53 17.14 4.01
N VAL A 123 -13.38 17.80 4.15
CA VAL A 123 -12.13 17.12 4.54
C VAL A 123 -11.99 17.26 6.06
N PRO A 124 -12.24 16.20 6.85
CA PRO A 124 -12.09 16.27 8.30
C PRO A 124 -10.62 16.48 8.67
N THR A 125 -10.39 17.28 9.72
CA THR A 125 -9.07 17.62 10.27
C THR A 125 -8.90 17.12 11.71
N SER A 126 -9.95 16.54 12.31
CA SER A 126 -10.00 15.99 13.66
C SER A 126 -10.89 14.76 13.66
N SER A 127 -10.70 13.85 14.63
CA SER A 127 -11.54 12.65 14.74
C SER A 127 -13.02 13.01 14.76
N SER A 128 -13.83 12.25 14.01
CA SER A 128 -15.27 12.44 13.90
C SER A 128 -16.03 11.41 14.73
N ASP A 129 -17.32 11.64 14.96
CA ASP A 129 -18.23 10.56 15.35
C ASP A 129 -18.47 9.59 14.20
N TRP A 130 -19.14 8.48 14.50
CA TRP A 130 -19.66 7.57 13.49
C TRP A 130 -20.86 8.22 12.79
N ILE A 131 -20.82 8.27 11.46
CA ILE A 131 -21.89 8.84 10.64
C ILE A 131 -22.32 7.86 9.55
N ALA A 132 -23.60 7.89 9.18
CA ALA A 132 -24.11 7.12 8.06
C ALA A 132 -23.36 7.42 6.75
N CYS A 133 -23.00 6.38 5.99
CA CYS A 133 -22.34 6.52 4.70
C CYS A 133 -23.10 5.85 3.54
N ASP A 134 -24.43 5.79 3.63
CA ASP A 134 -25.31 5.04 2.73
C ASP A 134 -25.15 5.41 1.25
N ARG A 135 -24.75 6.65 0.95
CA ARG A 135 -24.45 7.10 -0.43
C ARG A 135 -23.29 6.34 -1.08
N ARG A 136 -22.38 5.78 -0.28
CA ARG A 136 -21.20 5.03 -0.75
C ARG A 136 -21.34 3.55 -0.47
N LEU A 137 -21.95 3.19 0.66
CA LEU A 137 -22.14 1.80 1.06
C LEU A 137 -23.36 1.71 1.99
N GLU A 138 -24.47 1.20 1.46
CA GLU A 138 -25.73 1.09 2.20
C GLU A 138 -25.62 0.15 3.41
N GLY A 139 -26.15 0.60 4.56
CA GLY A 139 -26.11 -0.19 5.79
C GLY A 139 -24.80 -0.06 6.57
N PHE A 140 -23.96 0.91 6.19
CA PHE A 140 -22.70 1.19 6.84
C PHE A 140 -22.64 2.59 7.45
N GLU A 141 -21.67 2.76 8.33
CA GLU A 141 -21.26 4.03 8.89
C GLU A 141 -19.74 4.21 8.75
N CYS A 142 -19.30 5.46 8.72
CA CYS A 142 -17.90 5.84 8.63
C CYS A 142 -17.48 6.72 9.79
N ARG A 143 -16.19 6.69 10.10
CA ARG A 143 -15.53 7.56 11.08
C ARG A 143 -14.19 7.98 10.51
N PHE A 144 -13.86 9.26 10.65
CA PHE A 144 -12.48 9.71 10.48
C PHE A 144 -11.79 9.66 11.84
N GLU A 145 -10.61 9.03 11.92
CA GLU A 145 -9.80 9.00 13.13
C GLU A 145 -8.47 9.69 12.87
N ALA A 146 -8.20 10.80 13.56
CA ALA A 146 -6.94 11.52 13.42
C ALA A 146 -5.76 10.73 14.02
N ASP A 147 -4.61 10.84 13.35
CA ASP A 147 -3.31 10.30 13.77
C ASP A 147 -2.16 11.18 13.23
N GLY A 148 -0.92 10.81 13.55
CA GLY A 148 0.29 11.52 13.09
C GLY A 148 0.57 11.45 11.59
N SER A 149 -0.26 10.73 10.84
CA SER A 149 -0.15 10.53 9.38
C SER A 149 -1.36 11.11 8.64
N GLY A 150 -2.05 12.08 9.23
CA GLY A 150 -3.21 12.73 8.61
C GLY A 150 -4.50 11.94 8.71
N GLY A 151 -4.58 10.93 9.58
CA GLY A 151 -5.77 10.20 9.94
C GLY A 151 -6.28 9.18 8.92
N VAL A 152 -7.24 8.38 9.38
CA VAL A 152 -7.82 7.26 8.64
C VAL A 152 -9.30 7.36 8.45
N LEU A 153 -9.78 6.85 7.31
CA LEU A 153 -11.18 6.49 7.15
C LEU A 153 -11.39 5.08 7.71
N LEU A 154 -12.19 4.98 8.76
CA LEU A 154 -12.76 3.76 9.29
C LEU A 154 -14.17 3.62 8.74
N LEU A 155 -14.55 2.41 8.39
CA LEU A 155 -15.93 2.08 8.07
C LEU A 155 -16.41 1.06 9.15
N ARG A 156 -17.71 0.88 9.42
CA ARG A 156 -18.29 -0.39 9.96
C ARG A 156 -19.77 -0.58 9.59
N ARG A 157 -20.32 -1.80 9.72
CA ARG A 157 -21.77 -2.03 9.56
C ARG A 157 -22.55 -1.26 10.63
N ARG A 158 -23.69 -0.65 10.25
CA ARG A 158 -24.58 0.05 11.18
C ARG A 158 -25.29 -0.96 12.07
N GLY A 159 -25.40 -0.65 13.36
CA GLY A 159 -26.02 -1.55 14.36
C GLY A 159 -25.01 -2.42 15.12
N GLY A 160 -23.71 -2.22 14.90
CA GLY A 160 -22.64 -2.95 15.56
C GLY A 160 -22.17 -4.16 14.76
N ILE A 161 -21.23 -4.90 15.35
CA ILE A 161 -20.50 -5.98 14.71
C ILE A 161 -21.23 -7.28 15.06
N ASP A 162 -21.70 -8.02 14.07
CA ASP A 162 -21.69 -9.47 14.18
C ASP A 162 -20.21 -9.88 14.27
N PRO A 163 -19.73 -10.60 15.31
CA PRO A 163 -18.33 -10.96 15.50
C PRO A 163 -17.64 -11.62 14.30
N GLY A 164 -18.41 -12.02 13.27
CA GLY A 164 -17.93 -12.43 11.96
C GLY A 164 -17.75 -11.33 10.92
N THR A 165 -17.04 -10.22 11.20
CA THR A 165 -16.28 -9.39 10.21
C THR A 165 -17.09 -8.32 9.38
N ALA A 166 -16.58 -7.17 8.88
CA ALA A 166 -15.31 -6.41 8.96
C ALA A 166 -15.58 -4.89 9.16
N LEU A 167 -14.55 -4.03 9.25
CA LEU A 167 -14.36 -3.06 8.15
C LEU A 167 -13.00 -2.40 8.01
N LEU A 168 -12.85 -1.97 6.76
CA LEU A 168 -11.84 -1.17 6.11
C LEU A 168 -11.23 -0.09 7.00
N THR A 169 -9.97 -0.30 7.36
CA THR A 169 -9.06 0.79 7.70
C THR A 169 -8.45 1.28 6.39
N ALA A 170 -8.83 2.48 5.99
CA ALA A 170 -8.21 3.16 4.88
C ALA A 170 -6.97 3.86 5.44
N THR A 171 -5.95 3.04 5.75
CA THR A 171 -4.84 3.49 6.59
C THR A 171 -3.94 4.48 5.87
N HIS A 172 -3.82 4.35 4.55
CA HIS A 172 -2.95 5.21 3.78
C HIS A 172 -3.76 6.31 3.12
N GLY A 173 -3.60 7.52 3.65
CA GLY A 173 -3.63 8.73 2.86
C GLY A 173 -2.66 8.58 1.69
N PRO A 174 -3.15 8.53 0.45
CA PRO A 174 -4.55 8.31 0.10
C PRO A 174 -4.76 7.26 -1.00
N TYR A 175 -5.60 6.30 -0.70
CA TYR A 175 -6.65 5.76 -1.55
C TYR A 175 -6.39 5.93 -3.05
N ASP A 176 -5.63 5.01 -3.65
CA ASP A 176 -5.89 4.76 -5.07
C ASP A 176 -7.38 4.52 -5.20
N PRO A 177 -8.12 5.37 -5.94
CA PRO A 177 -9.55 5.28 -6.00
C PRO A 177 -9.99 3.86 -6.35
N HIS A 178 -9.26 3.21 -7.26
CA HIS A 178 -9.59 1.85 -7.67
C HIS A 178 -9.32 0.79 -6.58
N THR A 179 -8.26 0.89 -5.79
CA THR A 179 -8.02 0.01 -4.63
C THR A 179 -9.11 0.19 -3.56
N LEU A 180 -9.56 1.42 -3.32
CA LEU A 180 -10.71 1.67 -2.45
C LEU A 180 -11.99 1.03 -3.02
N GLU A 181 -12.26 1.19 -4.32
CA GLU A 181 -13.43 0.57 -4.97
C GLU A 181 -13.37 -0.98 -4.88
N VAL A 182 -12.19 -1.60 -4.98
CA VAL A 182 -12.04 -3.06 -4.78
C VAL A 182 -12.49 -3.47 -3.38
N ALA A 183 -12.10 -2.72 -2.37
CA ALA A 183 -12.49 -3.04 -1.00
C ALA A 183 -13.96 -2.75 -0.74
N LEU A 184 -14.52 -1.63 -1.24
CA LEU A 184 -15.96 -1.37 -1.19
C LEU A 184 -16.77 -2.47 -1.88
N TYR A 185 -16.28 -3.01 -3.00
CA TYR A 185 -16.90 -4.15 -3.68
C TYR A 185 -16.93 -5.39 -2.79
N PHE A 186 -15.85 -5.70 -2.08
CA PHE A 186 -15.84 -6.82 -1.13
C PHE A 186 -16.80 -6.63 0.04
N LEU A 187 -16.89 -5.41 0.59
CA LEU A 187 -17.82 -5.12 1.67
C LEU A 187 -19.28 -5.27 1.22
N ARG A 188 -19.59 -4.73 0.04
CA ARG A 188 -20.91 -4.83 -0.58
C ARG A 188 -21.30 -6.28 -0.88
N ALA A 189 -20.36 -7.09 -1.36
CA ALA A 189 -20.58 -8.52 -1.63
C ALA A 189 -20.65 -9.39 -0.34
N GLY A 190 -20.68 -8.79 0.86
CA GLY A 190 -20.69 -9.51 2.13
C GLY A 190 -19.39 -10.24 2.46
N LYS A 191 -18.31 -10.01 1.70
CA LYS A 191 -17.00 -10.62 1.94
C LYS A 191 -16.22 -9.94 3.06
N GLY A 192 -16.67 -8.73 3.45
CA GLY A 192 -16.29 -8.10 4.69
C GLY A 192 -16.35 -9.12 5.82
N ASP A 193 -17.45 -9.89 5.91
CA ASP A 193 -17.79 -10.88 6.93
C ASP A 193 -16.86 -12.11 7.00
N ALA A 194 -15.82 -12.17 6.17
CA ALA A 194 -14.86 -13.28 6.16
C ALA A 194 -13.41 -12.85 6.47
N ALA A 195 -13.08 -11.55 6.38
CA ALA A 195 -11.74 -11.01 6.60
C ALA A 195 -11.74 -9.52 6.96
N ALA A 196 -10.86 -9.10 7.88
CA ALA A 196 -10.55 -7.68 8.05
C ALA A 196 -9.81 -7.17 6.81
N ILE A 197 -10.34 -6.15 6.14
CA ILE A 197 -9.72 -5.58 4.94
C ILE A 197 -8.91 -4.36 5.36
N ASN A 198 -7.61 -4.36 5.10
CA ASN A 198 -6.77 -3.19 5.22
C ASN A 198 -6.49 -2.64 3.82
N LEU A 199 -6.56 -1.33 3.66
CA LEU A 199 -6.13 -0.69 2.41
C LEU A 199 -4.75 -0.10 2.57
N GLY A 200 -3.82 -0.61 1.77
CA GLY A 200 -2.57 0.05 1.50
C GLY A 200 -2.47 0.55 0.07
N PHE A 201 -1.54 1.47 -0.15
CA PHE A 201 -1.19 1.91 -1.48
C PHE A 201 0.26 1.50 -1.76
N SER A 202 0.48 0.55 -2.67
CA SER A 202 1.82 0.23 -3.18
C SER A 202 2.15 1.17 -4.32
N GLY A 203 2.49 2.41 -4.00
CA GLY A 203 2.87 3.36 -5.03
C GLY A 203 3.73 4.47 -4.47
N ARG A 204 4.96 4.55 -4.99
CA ARG A 204 5.75 5.78 -4.97
C ARG A 204 4.98 6.77 -5.82
N GLU A 205 4.13 7.58 -5.22
CA GLU A 205 3.20 8.46 -5.94
C GLU A 205 3.94 9.27 -7.00
N PRO A 206 3.83 8.94 -8.31
CA PRO A 206 4.46 9.74 -9.33
C PRO A 206 3.83 11.13 -9.25
N LEU A 207 4.66 12.17 -9.18
CA LEU A 207 4.23 13.40 -9.82
C LEU A 207 4.01 13.07 -11.28
N THR A 208 2.89 13.55 -11.82
CA THR A 208 2.70 13.53 -13.26
C THR A 208 3.77 14.34 -13.97
N ASP A 209 4.01 14.03 -15.24
CA ASP A 209 4.93 14.77 -16.09
C ASP A 209 4.64 16.27 -16.04
N GLU A 210 3.36 16.65 -15.98
CA GLU A 210 2.93 18.04 -15.82
C GLU A 210 3.43 18.70 -14.52
N ASN A 211 3.33 18.02 -13.38
CA ASN A 211 3.86 18.54 -12.12
C ASN A 211 5.40 18.63 -12.14
N LEU A 212 6.07 17.70 -12.83
CA LEU A 212 7.53 17.77 -13.05
C LEU A 212 7.91 18.95 -13.95
N GLU A 213 7.17 19.19 -15.03
CA GLU A 213 7.37 20.34 -15.92
C GLU A 213 7.10 21.67 -15.20
N ILE A 214 6.08 21.72 -14.32
CA ILE A 214 5.82 22.88 -13.47
C ILE A 214 7.02 23.17 -12.56
N LEU A 215 7.55 22.16 -11.87
CA LEU A 215 8.74 22.31 -11.01
C LEU A 215 9.98 22.75 -11.80
N LYS A 216 10.19 22.18 -12.99
CA LYS A 216 11.26 22.62 -13.92
C LYS A 216 11.07 24.08 -14.31
N GLY A 217 9.85 24.48 -14.63
CA GLY A 217 9.49 25.87 -14.96
C GLY A 217 9.82 26.85 -13.83
N TRP A 218 9.74 26.41 -12.58
CA TRP A 218 10.15 27.21 -11.41
C TRP A 218 11.64 27.13 -11.07
N GLY A 219 12.42 26.37 -11.84
CA GLY A 219 13.83 26.11 -11.56
C GLY A 219 14.06 25.26 -10.31
N VAL A 220 13.05 24.50 -9.87
CA VAL A 220 13.11 23.65 -8.69
C VAL A 220 13.50 22.23 -9.12
N PRO A 221 14.73 21.76 -8.83
CA PRO A 221 15.19 20.45 -9.25
C PRO A 221 14.69 19.34 -8.30
N LEU A 222 13.53 19.48 -7.66
CA LEU A 222 13.00 18.43 -6.80
C LEU A 222 12.38 17.33 -7.67
N ASN A 223 12.54 16.06 -7.25
CA ASN A 223 11.66 14.97 -7.68
C ASN A 223 10.75 14.55 -6.52
N PRO A 224 9.62 15.23 -6.26
CA PRO A 224 8.77 15.01 -5.09
C PRO A 224 8.10 13.64 -4.97
N SER A 225 8.28 12.75 -5.94
CA SER A 225 7.55 11.48 -5.99
C SER A 225 7.79 10.55 -4.79
N ASN A 226 8.78 10.84 -3.94
CA ASN A 226 9.32 9.89 -2.95
C ASN A 226 9.55 10.47 -1.54
N ILE A 227 8.71 11.39 -1.07
CA ILE A 227 8.73 11.82 0.35
C ILE A 227 7.72 11.06 1.22
N ASP A 228 6.86 10.28 0.55
CA ASP A 228 5.86 9.40 1.14
C ASP A 228 6.19 7.92 0.88
N VAL A 229 7.43 7.47 1.09
CA VAL A 229 7.82 6.09 0.72
C VAL A 229 7.10 5.06 1.60
N ILE A 230 6.05 4.46 1.03
CA ILE A 230 5.17 3.43 1.61
C ILE A 230 5.72 2.01 1.35
N TYR A 231 6.90 1.85 0.74
CA TYR A 231 7.45 0.51 0.62
C TYR A 231 7.96 0.05 1.99
N PRO A 232 7.65 -1.19 2.40
CA PRO A 232 8.41 -1.84 3.46
C PRO A 232 9.92 -1.80 3.16
N TYR A 233 10.72 -1.49 4.17
CA TYR A 233 12.17 -1.64 4.12
C TYR A 233 12.66 -2.04 5.50
N VAL A 234 13.89 -2.50 5.58
CA VAL A 234 14.52 -2.77 6.87
C VAL A 234 15.61 -1.74 7.12
N ASP A 235 15.72 -1.27 8.36
CA ASP A 235 16.82 -0.38 8.73
C ASP A 235 18.16 -1.13 8.69
N GLY A 236 19.25 -0.40 8.94
CA GLY A 236 20.60 -0.99 9.03
C GLY A 236 20.77 -2.00 10.18
N GLN A 237 19.76 -2.19 11.02
CA GLN A 237 19.71 -3.17 12.12
C GLN A 237 18.81 -4.37 11.78
N GLY A 238 18.11 -4.35 10.63
CA GLY A 238 17.22 -5.43 10.22
C GLY A 238 15.84 -5.32 10.87
N HIS A 239 15.43 -4.15 11.36
CA HIS A 239 14.06 -3.94 11.82
C HIS A 239 13.17 -3.55 10.64
N PRO A 240 12.00 -4.18 10.46
CA PRO A 240 11.05 -3.74 9.45
C PRO A 240 10.56 -2.34 9.80
N TYR A 241 10.81 -1.40 8.91
CA TYR A 241 10.23 -0.07 8.89
C TYR A 241 9.05 -0.06 7.92
N CYS A 242 7.93 0.44 8.42
CA CYS A 242 6.82 0.91 7.61
C CYS A 242 6.43 2.28 8.14
N TYR A 243 6.44 3.29 7.27
CA TYR A 243 6.45 4.68 7.70
C TYR A 243 5.12 5.20 8.24
N LYS A 244 3.98 4.55 7.95
CA LYS A 244 2.69 5.23 8.17
C LYS A 244 1.77 4.63 9.22
N MET A 245 1.56 3.30 9.31
CA MET A 245 0.28 2.87 9.88
C MET A 245 0.20 1.54 10.60
N GLU A 246 1.15 0.61 10.43
CA GLU A 246 1.03 -0.67 11.12
C GLU A 246 1.08 -0.47 12.65
N GLU A 247 1.73 0.59 13.14
CA GLU A 247 1.72 0.97 14.57
C GLU A 247 0.34 1.28 15.13
N GLY A 248 -0.57 1.84 14.32
CA GLY A 248 -1.94 2.18 14.73
C GLY A 248 -2.92 1.00 14.66
N PHE A 249 -2.53 -0.14 14.05
CA PHE A 249 -3.42 -1.25 13.73
C PHE A 249 -4.27 -1.71 14.92
N ARG A 250 -3.66 -1.90 16.09
CA ARG A 250 -4.37 -2.30 17.32
C ARG A 250 -5.45 -1.29 17.74
N ARG A 251 -5.15 0.01 17.67
CA ARG A 251 -6.10 1.06 18.01
C ARG A 251 -7.27 1.05 17.03
N TYR A 252 -6.99 0.94 15.74
CA TYR A 252 -8.05 0.92 14.73
C TYR A 252 -8.91 -0.35 14.84
N ALA A 253 -8.29 -1.51 15.06
CA ALA A 253 -9.00 -2.75 15.35
C ALA A 253 -9.94 -2.58 16.56
N ALA A 254 -9.48 -1.95 17.65
CA ALA A 254 -10.31 -1.68 18.82
C ALA A 254 -11.48 -0.72 18.53
N LEU A 255 -11.26 0.37 17.79
CA LEU A 255 -12.32 1.30 17.36
C LEU A 255 -13.37 0.62 16.48
N LEU A 256 -12.91 -0.35 15.69
CA LEU A 256 -13.71 -1.23 14.85
C LEU A 256 -14.30 -2.42 15.60
N GLY A 257 -14.10 -2.53 16.92
CA GLY A 257 -14.55 -3.65 17.76
C GLY A 257 -13.99 -5.03 17.38
N LEU A 258 -12.89 -5.07 16.64
CA LEU A 258 -12.17 -6.28 16.26
C LEU A 258 -11.21 -6.69 17.38
N SER A 259 -11.66 -7.58 18.27
CA SER A 259 -10.84 -8.08 19.39
C SER A 259 -9.85 -9.18 18.99
N SER A 260 -10.13 -9.94 17.92
CA SER A 260 -9.28 -11.05 17.46
C SER A 260 -9.45 -11.33 15.95
N PRO A 261 -8.92 -10.45 15.07
CA PRO A 261 -9.01 -10.65 13.63
C PRO A 261 -8.14 -11.84 13.19
N GLN A 262 -8.77 -12.94 12.76
CA GLN A 262 -8.06 -14.13 12.29
C GLN A 262 -7.51 -14.00 10.87
N LEU A 263 -8.21 -13.28 9.99
CA LEU A 263 -7.81 -13.09 8.59
C LEU A 263 -7.77 -11.60 8.28
N ILE A 264 -6.62 -11.14 7.79
CA ILE A 264 -6.40 -9.77 7.34
C ILE A 264 -6.01 -9.82 5.87
N ILE A 265 -6.71 -9.04 5.04
CA ILE A 265 -6.40 -8.89 3.62
C ILE A 265 -5.96 -7.45 3.41
N ASP A 266 -4.67 -7.28 3.15
CA ASP A 266 -4.01 -6.01 2.93
C ASP A 266 -3.89 -5.75 1.43
N ILE A 267 -4.80 -4.95 0.91
CA ILE A 267 -4.96 -4.75 -0.53
C ILE A 267 -4.12 -3.56 -0.98
N HIS A 268 -3.28 -3.80 -1.98
CA HIS A 268 -2.37 -2.85 -2.59
C HIS A 268 -2.52 -2.84 -4.11
N GLY A 269 -2.56 -1.65 -4.71
CA GLY A 269 -2.59 -1.50 -6.16
C GLY A 269 -1.18 -1.40 -6.73
N CYS A 270 -0.74 -2.36 -7.53
CA CYS A 270 0.56 -2.26 -8.17
C CYS A 270 0.50 -1.41 -9.45
N VAL A 271 1.48 -0.53 -9.59
CA VAL A 271 1.69 0.36 -10.74
C VAL A 271 2.70 -0.25 -11.72
N GLY A 272 2.72 0.25 -12.96
CA GLY A 272 3.61 -0.23 -14.01
C GLY A 272 3.30 -1.64 -14.50
N THR A 273 2.04 -2.05 -14.41
CA THR A 273 1.57 -3.32 -14.94
C THR A 273 1.14 -3.20 -16.40
N ARG A 274 1.23 -4.29 -17.15
CA ARG A 274 0.71 -4.33 -18.52
C ARG A 274 -0.82 -4.26 -18.50
N THR A 275 -1.40 -3.76 -19.59
CA THR A 275 -2.87 -3.65 -19.72
C THR A 275 -3.59 -5.00 -19.73
N ASP A 276 -2.87 -6.07 -20.05
CA ASP A 276 -3.34 -7.46 -20.07
C ASP A 276 -2.90 -8.26 -18.83
N ASP A 277 -2.30 -7.62 -17.81
CA ASP A 277 -1.87 -8.31 -16.60
C ASP A 277 -3.06 -8.54 -15.67
N TYR A 278 -3.48 -9.81 -15.56
CA TYR A 278 -4.52 -10.26 -14.65
C TYR A 278 -3.96 -11.13 -13.52
N ARG A 279 -2.64 -11.18 -13.34
CA ARG A 279 -2.01 -12.04 -12.34
C ARG A 279 -2.01 -11.34 -10.99
N LEU A 280 -2.78 -11.88 -10.05
CA LEU A 280 -2.81 -11.44 -8.66
C LEU A 280 -1.63 -12.06 -7.92
N VAL A 281 -0.87 -11.25 -7.18
CA VAL A 281 0.22 -11.76 -6.33
C VAL A 281 -0.15 -11.57 -4.86
N VAL A 282 -0.06 -12.65 -4.09
CA VAL A 282 -0.35 -12.70 -2.66
C VAL A 282 0.94 -13.03 -1.91
N GLY A 283 1.42 -12.08 -1.12
CA GLY A 283 2.59 -12.18 -0.28
C GLY A 283 2.21 -12.51 1.16
N LEU A 284 2.82 -13.56 1.73
CA LEU A 284 2.64 -13.89 3.16
C LEU A 284 3.83 -13.47 4.03
N GLY A 285 4.85 -12.90 3.40
CA GLY A 285 6.04 -12.37 4.06
C GLY A 285 7.33 -12.77 3.36
N GLY A 286 8.30 -11.86 3.35
CA GLY A 286 9.70 -12.18 3.06
C GLY A 286 10.66 -11.64 4.11
N PHE A 287 10.15 -11.08 5.21
CA PHE A 287 10.97 -10.65 6.34
C PHE A 287 10.43 -11.28 7.64
N PRO A 288 11.27 -11.50 8.68
CA PRO A 288 10.80 -11.99 9.97
C PRO A 288 9.64 -11.16 10.56
N PRO A 289 8.66 -11.81 11.23
CA PRO A 289 8.55 -13.26 11.39
C PRO A 289 8.14 -13.93 10.07
N TYR A 290 8.90 -14.97 9.68
CA TYR A 290 8.61 -15.78 8.50
C TYR A 290 7.41 -16.70 8.78
N PRO A 291 6.45 -16.83 7.85
CA PRO A 291 5.41 -17.84 7.97
C PRO A 291 6.02 -19.25 7.95
N ARG A 292 5.48 -20.15 8.77
CA ARG A 292 5.80 -21.58 8.68
C ARG A 292 4.84 -22.24 7.70
N THR A 293 5.35 -23.05 6.78
CA THR A 293 4.49 -23.74 5.81
C THR A 293 3.39 -24.58 6.48
N ASP A 294 3.69 -25.20 7.63
CA ASP A 294 2.71 -26.00 8.38
C ASP A 294 1.51 -25.18 8.88
N ASP A 295 1.69 -23.88 9.13
CA ASP A 295 0.62 -22.96 9.52
C ASP A 295 -0.28 -22.60 8.32
N LEU A 296 0.27 -22.68 7.10
CA LEU A 296 -0.42 -22.37 5.85
C LEU A 296 -1.21 -23.58 5.31
N GLY A 297 -0.71 -24.79 5.52
CA GLY A 297 -1.29 -25.99 4.91
C GLY A 297 -0.41 -27.23 5.04
N ARG A 298 -0.84 -28.29 4.38
CA ARG A 298 -0.01 -29.49 4.20
C ARG A 298 0.71 -29.39 2.87
N MET A 299 2.04 -29.28 2.93
CA MET A 299 2.92 -29.28 1.76
C MET A 299 3.45 -30.69 1.49
N VAL A 300 3.39 -31.12 0.23
CA VAL A 300 4.00 -32.38 -0.23
C VAL A 300 4.77 -32.11 -1.50
N GLU A 301 6.02 -32.54 -1.56
CA GLU A 301 6.81 -32.49 -2.78
C GLU A 301 6.68 -33.80 -3.57
N ARG A 302 6.41 -33.71 -4.87
CA ARG A 302 6.34 -34.85 -5.79
C ARG A 302 7.03 -34.50 -7.09
N GLY A 303 8.11 -35.22 -7.40
CA GLY A 303 8.87 -35.00 -8.65
C GLY A 303 9.41 -33.58 -8.80
N GLY A 304 9.83 -32.94 -7.70
CA GLY A 304 10.33 -31.55 -7.70
C GLY A 304 9.23 -30.48 -7.71
N VAL A 305 7.96 -30.87 -7.70
CA VAL A 305 6.82 -29.95 -7.62
C VAL A 305 6.24 -29.95 -6.22
N LEU A 306 6.09 -28.75 -5.65
CA LEU A 306 5.41 -28.53 -4.40
C LEU A 306 3.89 -28.58 -4.62
N HIS A 307 3.19 -29.31 -3.75
CA HIS A 307 1.74 -29.34 -3.67
C HIS A 307 1.30 -28.90 -2.27
N LEU A 308 0.70 -27.72 -2.17
CA LEU A 308 0.16 -27.19 -0.93
C LEU A 308 -1.36 -27.34 -0.91
N THR A 309 -1.85 -28.12 0.05
CA THR A 309 -3.26 -28.14 0.43
C THR A 309 -3.48 -27.14 1.56
N PRO A 310 -4.14 -26.00 1.33
CA PRO A 310 -4.20 -24.93 2.31
C PRO A 310 -5.10 -25.29 3.50
N ARG A 311 -4.73 -24.81 4.69
CA ARG A 311 -5.60 -24.82 5.88
C ARG A 311 -6.85 -23.95 5.65
N PRO A 312 -7.93 -24.14 6.46
CA PRO A 312 -9.19 -23.42 6.27
C PRO A 312 -9.06 -21.89 6.17
N LEU A 313 -8.16 -21.27 6.95
CA LEU A 313 -7.98 -19.82 6.99
C LEU A 313 -7.36 -19.28 5.68
N LEU A 314 -6.27 -19.89 5.21
CA LEU A 314 -5.68 -19.55 3.92
C LEU A 314 -6.64 -19.85 2.77
N ARG A 315 -7.35 -20.99 2.82
CA ARG A 315 -8.36 -21.35 1.82
C ARG A 315 -9.48 -20.31 1.75
N ARG A 316 -9.95 -19.80 2.90
CA ARG A 316 -10.96 -18.73 2.98
C ARG A 316 -10.45 -17.45 2.31
N GLY A 317 -9.25 -16.99 2.66
CA GLY A 317 -8.67 -15.79 2.07
C GLY A 317 -8.44 -15.91 0.56
N LEU A 318 -7.90 -17.02 0.08
CA LEU A 318 -7.74 -17.27 -1.36
C LEU A 318 -9.08 -17.39 -2.09
N GLY A 319 -10.12 -17.92 -1.42
CA GLY A 319 -11.49 -17.95 -1.93
C GLY A 319 -12.08 -16.55 -2.11
N ILE A 320 -11.83 -15.63 -1.17
CA ILE A 320 -12.23 -14.21 -1.30
C ILE A 320 -11.58 -13.58 -2.53
N LEU A 321 -10.26 -13.79 -2.70
CA LEU A 321 -9.45 -13.20 -3.76
C LEU A 321 -9.74 -13.78 -5.15
N ARG A 322 -10.34 -14.97 -5.25
CA ARG A 322 -10.67 -15.60 -6.54
C ARG A 322 -11.63 -14.78 -7.39
N ASP A 323 -12.49 -13.98 -6.78
CA ASP A 323 -13.39 -13.07 -7.50
C ASP A 323 -12.63 -11.97 -8.26
N LEU A 324 -11.42 -11.66 -7.81
CA LEU A 324 -10.56 -10.69 -8.47
C LEU A 324 -9.88 -11.33 -9.67
N SER A 325 -9.28 -12.52 -9.54
CA SER A 325 -8.62 -13.18 -10.66
C SER A 325 -8.65 -14.70 -10.59
N THR A 326 -8.68 -15.31 -11.77
CA THR A 326 -8.42 -16.74 -11.97
C THR A 326 -6.95 -17.09 -11.83
N GLU A 327 -6.05 -16.14 -12.08
CA GLU A 327 -4.60 -16.28 -11.99
C GLU A 327 -4.09 -15.67 -10.69
N ILE A 328 -3.82 -16.52 -9.70
CA ILE A 328 -3.36 -16.09 -8.36
C ILE A 328 -2.06 -16.83 -8.03
N TYR A 329 -1.05 -16.07 -7.61
CA TYR A 329 0.23 -16.58 -7.16
C TYR A 329 0.43 -16.27 -5.69
N LEU A 330 0.73 -17.28 -4.89
CA LEU A 330 1.11 -17.17 -3.48
C LEU A 330 2.64 -17.22 -3.36
N GLN A 331 3.20 -16.25 -2.67
CA GLN A 331 4.64 -16.11 -2.49
C GLN A 331 4.99 -15.82 -1.03
N TYR A 332 6.02 -16.47 -0.52
CA TYR A 332 6.54 -16.22 0.82
C TYR A 332 7.97 -16.74 0.97
N CYS A 333 8.67 -16.29 2.00
CA CYS A 333 9.91 -16.90 2.47
C CYS A 333 9.66 -17.65 3.78
N GLU A 334 10.21 -18.85 3.91
CA GLU A 334 10.35 -19.54 5.21
C GLU A 334 11.61 -19.08 5.93
N GLU A 335 12.63 -18.70 5.15
CA GLU A 335 13.95 -18.27 5.59
C GLU A 335 14.54 -17.30 4.55
N PRO A 336 15.60 -16.54 4.86
CA PRO A 336 16.21 -15.57 3.94
C PRO A 336 16.54 -16.09 2.53
N HIS A 337 16.83 -17.38 2.39
CA HIS A 337 17.30 -18.01 1.14
C HIS A 337 16.37 -19.15 0.68
N ARG A 338 15.17 -19.22 1.24
CA ARG A 338 14.20 -20.27 0.95
C ARG A 338 12.82 -19.65 0.78
N GLY A 339 12.54 -19.28 -0.46
CA GLY A 339 11.25 -18.79 -0.91
C GLY A 339 10.37 -19.93 -1.43
N CYS A 340 9.06 -19.72 -1.39
CA CYS A 340 8.07 -20.53 -2.07
C CYS A 340 7.33 -19.65 -3.08
N HIS A 341 7.18 -20.17 -4.29
CA HIS A 341 6.41 -19.56 -5.36
C HIS A 341 5.37 -20.59 -5.84
N LEU A 342 4.09 -20.30 -5.61
CA LEU A 342 2.99 -21.23 -5.84
C LEU A 342 1.88 -20.59 -6.67
N PHE A 343 1.35 -21.32 -7.64
CA PHE A 343 0.17 -20.96 -8.42
C PHE A 343 -1.08 -21.64 -7.89
N LEU A 344 -2.20 -20.91 -7.84
CA LEU A 344 -3.46 -21.36 -7.28
C LEU A 344 -4.39 -21.98 -8.35
N LEU A 345 -4.57 -23.29 -8.30
CA LEU A 345 -5.50 -24.05 -9.14
C LEU A 345 -6.96 -23.87 -8.71
N GLY A 346 -7.92 -24.14 -9.60
CA GLY A 346 -9.37 -23.92 -9.38
C GLY A 346 -9.93 -24.50 -8.07
N GLY A 347 -9.46 -25.68 -7.64
CA GLY A 347 -9.85 -26.31 -6.37
C GLY A 347 -9.25 -25.69 -5.10
N LEU A 348 -8.64 -24.50 -5.20
CA LEU A 348 -7.84 -23.82 -4.17
C LEU A 348 -6.60 -24.63 -3.73
N GLN A 349 -6.20 -25.63 -4.52
CA GLN A 349 -4.90 -26.28 -4.36
C GLN A 349 -3.82 -25.40 -4.96
N LEU A 350 -2.64 -25.40 -4.34
CA LEU A 350 -1.50 -24.65 -4.81
C LEU A 350 -0.42 -25.60 -5.31
N ILE A 351 0.17 -25.27 -6.45
CA ILE A 351 1.31 -25.99 -7.02
C ILE A 351 2.46 -25.03 -7.30
N GLY A 352 3.70 -25.47 -7.13
CA GLY A 352 4.83 -24.62 -7.49
C GLY A 352 6.17 -25.19 -7.06
N ARG A 353 7.06 -24.30 -6.64
CA ARG A 353 8.47 -24.64 -6.40
C ARG A 353 9.08 -23.85 -5.26
N VAL A 354 10.13 -24.40 -4.68
CA VAL A 354 11.07 -23.65 -3.84
C VAL A 354 11.91 -22.77 -4.76
N ILE A 355 12.24 -21.58 -4.28
CA ILE A 355 13.17 -20.66 -4.95
C ILE A 355 14.25 -20.21 -3.95
N ASP A 356 15.45 -19.88 -4.42
CA ASP A 356 16.43 -19.08 -3.66
C ASP A 356 16.32 -17.61 -4.11
N PRO A 357 15.74 -16.71 -3.29
CA PRO A 357 15.61 -15.30 -3.64
C PRO A 357 16.93 -14.59 -3.94
N ARG A 358 18.09 -15.11 -3.55
CA ARG A 358 19.37 -14.44 -3.87
C ARG A 358 19.80 -14.62 -5.32
N THR A 359 19.45 -15.75 -5.92
CA THR A 359 19.96 -16.16 -7.24
C THR A 359 18.89 -16.06 -8.31
N GLU A 360 17.62 -16.21 -7.93
CA GLU A 360 16.51 -16.28 -8.88
C GLU A 360 15.72 -14.98 -8.97
N VAL A 361 15.79 -14.12 -7.95
CA VAL A 361 15.13 -12.82 -7.98
C VAL A 361 16.07 -11.81 -8.59
N ALA A 362 15.60 -11.14 -9.63
CA ALA A 362 16.32 -10.04 -10.27
C ALA A 362 15.64 -8.71 -9.96
N SER A 363 16.43 -7.65 -10.00
CA SER A 363 15.93 -6.30 -10.12
C SER A 363 15.38 -6.07 -11.53
N LEU A 364 14.15 -5.56 -11.63
CA LEU A 364 13.51 -5.21 -12.88
C LEU A 364 14.33 -4.20 -13.69
N LEU A 365 15.07 -3.33 -12.99
CA LEU A 365 15.93 -2.31 -13.57
C LEU A 365 17.25 -2.23 -12.78
N PRO A 366 18.42 -2.11 -13.45
CA PRO A 366 19.70 -1.95 -12.77
C PRO A 366 19.69 -0.76 -11.80
N GLY A 367 19.99 -1.02 -10.52
CA GLY A 367 19.98 0.00 -9.46
C GLY A 367 18.64 0.17 -8.74
N GLU A 368 17.59 -0.58 -9.10
CA GLU A 368 16.25 -0.54 -8.47
C GLU A 368 15.90 -1.85 -7.75
N GLU A 369 15.11 -1.78 -6.69
CA GLU A 369 14.65 -2.97 -5.93
C GLU A 369 13.24 -3.44 -6.31
N ARG A 370 12.84 -3.32 -7.59
CA ARG A 370 11.65 -4.04 -8.03
C ARG A 370 12.04 -5.46 -8.32
N THR A 371 11.77 -6.32 -7.36
CA THR A 371 12.14 -7.72 -7.43
C THR A 371 11.13 -8.48 -8.28
N PHE A 372 11.62 -9.27 -9.23
CA PHE A 372 10.81 -10.16 -10.06
C PHE A 372 11.54 -11.48 -10.27
N LEU A 373 10.78 -12.53 -10.59
CA LEU A 373 11.28 -13.83 -10.99
C LEU A 373 11.37 -13.86 -12.52
N PRO A 374 12.57 -13.82 -13.12
CA PRO A 374 12.72 -13.75 -14.58
C PRO A 374 12.15 -14.97 -15.31
N SER A 375 12.33 -16.16 -14.73
CA SER A 375 11.83 -17.43 -15.28
C SER A 375 10.32 -17.45 -15.42
N ASP A 376 9.62 -16.82 -14.48
CA ASP A 376 8.16 -16.84 -14.37
C ASP A 376 7.54 -15.52 -14.86
N ASN A 377 8.38 -14.54 -15.22
CA ASN A 377 8.00 -13.18 -15.59
C ASN A 377 6.96 -12.57 -14.64
N ILE A 378 7.15 -12.78 -13.33
CA ILE A 378 6.21 -12.36 -12.30
C ILE A 378 6.93 -11.59 -11.20
N ARG A 379 6.25 -10.59 -10.64
CA ARG A 379 6.77 -9.82 -9.51
C ARG A 379 7.02 -10.72 -8.31
N TRP A 380 8.08 -10.43 -7.57
CA TRP A 380 8.42 -11.08 -6.32
C TRP A 380 8.01 -10.19 -5.14
N LEU A 381 6.92 -10.55 -4.48
CA LEU A 381 6.29 -9.76 -3.42
C LEU A 381 6.92 -9.94 -2.02
N PRO A 382 7.46 -11.12 -1.64
CA PRO A 382 8.14 -11.29 -0.35
C PRO A 382 9.33 -10.34 -0.17
N GLY A 383 10.04 -10.02 -1.24
CA GLY A 383 11.17 -9.07 -1.23
C GLY A 383 10.81 -7.66 -0.76
N ALA A 384 9.52 -7.29 -0.77
CA ALA A 384 9.07 -6.03 -0.21
C ALA A 384 9.10 -6.08 1.32
N GLY A 385 8.56 -7.10 1.99
CA GLY A 385 8.34 -7.06 3.45
C GLY A 385 7.06 -6.32 3.87
N GLY A 386 6.13 -6.11 2.92
CA GLY A 386 5.01 -5.15 2.95
C GLY A 386 4.03 -5.23 4.10
N ASN A 387 4.01 -6.39 4.75
CA ASN A 387 3.10 -6.70 5.84
C ASN A 387 3.84 -7.28 7.05
N ALA A 388 5.17 -7.19 7.13
CA ALA A 388 5.92 -7.80 8.23
C ALA A 388 5.49 -7.21 9.57
N ARG A 389 5.31 -5.89 9.65
CA ARG A 389 4.93 -5.23 10.89
C ARG A 389 3.41 -5.26 11.12
N GLN A 390 2.58 -5.38 10.07
CA GLN A 390 1.16 -5.75 10.18
C GLN A 390 1.00 -7.15 10.78
N ARG A 391 1.78 -8.14 10.31
CA ARG A 391 1.80 -9.50 10.91
C ARG A 391 2.19 -9.46 12.38
N ILE A 392 3.21 -8.66 12.74
CA ILE A 392 3.63 -8.49 14.13
C ILE A 392 2.48 -7.92 14.97
N GLU A 393 1.83 -6.84 14.55
CA GLU A 393 0.75 -6.23 15.33
C GLU A 393 -0.52 -7.10 15.37
N ALA A 394 -0.85 -7.78 14.26
CA ALA A 394 -1.93 -8.75 14.21
C ALA A 394 -1.68 -9.93 15.14
N GLY A 395 -0.46 -10.47 15.15
CA GLY A 395 -0.03 -11.55 16.05
C GLY A 395 -0.20 -11.23 17.53
N LYS A 396 -0.09 -9.94 17.90
CA LYS A 396 -0.34 -9.50 19.29
C LYS A 396 -1.83 -9.40 19.64
N LEU A 397 -2.73 -9.42 18.66
CA LEU A 397 -4.19 -9.48 18.87
C LEU A 397 -4.69 -10.93 18.81
N CYS A 398 -4.18 -11.69 17.83
CA CYS A 398 -4.50 -13.09 17.60
C CYS A 398 -3.22 -13.79 17.11
N SER A 399 -2.69 -14.73 17.90
CA SER A 399 -1.42 -15.42 17.57
C SER A 399 -1.47 -16.14 16.21
N ASP A 400 -2.66 -16.56 15.81
CA ASP A 400 -2.90 -17.36 14.61
C ASP A 400 -3.43 -16.48 13.45
N ALA A 401 -3.31 -15.15 13.55
CA ALA A 401 -3.74 -14.23 12.50
C ALA A 401 -2.95 -14.46 11.21
N LEU A 402 -3.67 -14.60 10.10
CA LEU A 402 -3.12 -14.69 8.76
C LEU A 402 -3.27 -13.34 8.05
N CYS A 403 -2.15 -12.74 7.64
CA CYS A 403 -2.15 -11.53 6.83
C CYS A 403 -1.80 -11.86 5.37
N LEU A 404 -2.72 -11.57 4.46
CA LEU A 404 -2.51 -11.67 3.02
C LEU A 404 -2.18 -10.29 2.48
N HIS A 405 -0.94 -10.04 2.07
CA HIS A 405 -0.60 -8.83 1.33
C HIS A 405 -0.84 -9.07 -0.15
N VAL A 406 -1.74 -8.29 -0.76
CA VAL A 406 -2.27 -8.56 -2.09
C VAL A 406 -1.93 -7.41 -3.02
N GLU A 407 -1.11 -7.66 -4.03
CA GLU A 407 -0.87 -6.71 -5.10
C GLU A 407 -1.80 -6.97 -6.29
N ILE A 408 -2.61 -5.96 -6.63
CA ILE A 408 -3.61 -5.99 -7.70
C ILE A 408 -3.16 -5.14 -8.90
N PRO A 409 -3.01 -5.75 -10.09
CA PRO A 409 -2.74 -5.02 -11.33
C PRO A 409 -3.80 -3.96 -11.65
N THR A 410 -3.38 -2.92 -12.37
CA THR A 410 -4.24 -1.80 -12.78
C THR A 410 -5.49 -2.25 -13.52
N ALA A 411 -5.33 -3.15 -14.50
CA ALA A 411 -6.44 -3.62 -15.34
C ALA A 411 -7.55 -4.26 -14.50
N MET A 412 -7.15 -5.05 -13.49
CA MET A 412 -8.08 -5.67 -12.55
C MET A 412 -8.78 -4.64 -11.66
N ARG A 413 -8.03 -3.69 -11.06
CA ARG A 413 -8.61 -2.64 -10.21
C ARG A 413 -9.67 -1.83 -10.95
N ARG A 414 -9.39 -1.43 -12.20
CA ARG A 414 -10.35 -0.71 -13.07
C ARG A 414 -11.60 -1.54 -13.36
N ARG A 415 -11.43 -2.83 -13.69
CA ARG A 415 -12.57 -3.73 -13.96
C ARG A 415 -13.49 -3.87 -12.74
N ILE A 416 -12.93 -3.99 -11.54
CA ILE A 416 -13.72 -4.09 -10.31
C ILE A 416 -14.42 -2.76 -9.99
N ALA A 417 -13.74 -1.63 -10.18
CA ALA A 417 -14.36 -0.31 -10.03
C ALA A 417 -15.60 -0.15 -10.94
N LEU A 418 -15.52 -0.60 -12.20
CA LEU A 418 -16.66 -0.60 -13.11
C LEU A 418 -17.80 -1.49 -12.62
N ARG A 419 -17.51 -2.73 -12.18
CA ARG A 419 -18.53 -3.64 -11.63
C ARG A 419 -19.24 -3.07 -10.40
N LEU A 420 -18.50 -2.38 -9.53
CA LEU A 420 -19.10 -1.73 -8.37
C LEU A 420 -20.02 -0.58 -8.79
N GLN A 421 -19.61 0.23 -9.75
CA GLN A 421 -20.46 1.30 -10.31
C GLN A 421 -21.73 0.75 -10.96
N GLU A 422 -21.62 -0.32 -11.76
CA GLU A 422 -22.76 -1.03 -12.34
C GLU A 422 -23.72 -1.50 -11.26
N ALA A 423 -23.20 -2.13 -10.20
CA ALA A 423 -24.01 -2.60 -9.08
C ALA A 423 -24.71 -1.45 -8.33
N MET A 424 -24.05 -0.29 -8.17
CA MET A 424 -24.68 0.88 -7.54
C MET A 424 -25.79 1.50 -8.40
N ILE A 425 -25.63 1.49 -9.73
CA ILE A 425 -26.66 1.98 -10.66
C ILE A 425 -27.89 1.07 -10.63
N THR A 426 -27.69 -0.25 -10.64
CA THR A 426 -28.80 -1.22 -10.59
C THR A 426 -29.65 -1.04 -9.33
N ASP A 427 -29.04 -0.94 -8.15
CA ASP A 427 -29.78 -0.68 -6.90
C ASP A 427 -30.57 0.63 -6.94
N SER A 428 -29.96 1.68 -7.51
CA SER A 428 -30.62 2.99 -7.63
C SER A 428 -31.85 2.91 -8.55
N LEU A 429 -31.79 2.08 -9.59
CA LEU A 429 -32.93 1.87 -10.50
C LEU A 429 -34.01 1.03 -9.80
N GLU A 430 -33.63 -0.06 -9.14
CA GLU A 430 -34.57 -0.94 -8.41
C GLU A 430 -35.31 -0.21 -7.28
N SER A 431 -34.59 0.61 -6.52
CA SER A 431 -35.17 1.47 -5.46
C SER A 431 -36.04 2.61 -5.99
N SER A 432 -35.87 3.00 -7.26
CA SER A 432 -36.72 4.02 -7.91
C SER A 432 -37.95 3.42 -8.61
N THR A 433 -38.00 2.09 -8.77
CA THR A 433 -39.15 1.36 -9.35
C THR A 433 -40.11 0.76 -8.32
N LEU A 434 -39.78 0.91 -7.03
CA LEU A 434 -40.66 0.70 -5.88
C LEU A 434 -41.25 2.03 -5.43
#